data_AF-A0A929L3H0-F1
#
_entry.id   AF-A0A929L3H0-F1
#
_cell.length_a   1.000
_cell.length_b   1.000
_cell.length_c   1.000
_cell.angle_alpha   90.00
_cell.angle_beta   90.00
_cell.angle_gamma   90.00
#
_symmetry.space_group_name_H-M   'P 1'
#
loop_
_entity.id
_entity.type
_entity.pdbx_description
1 polymer ?
#
loop_
_entity_poly.entity_id
_entity_poly.type
_entity_poly.pdbx_seq_one_letter_code
_entity_poly.pdbx_strand_id
1 'polypeptide(L)'
;MIKPEIICYMMTSIDGRIDCNMTAQLPGVEDYYPLLDEFNFDATVSGRHTAELEMAEQGKFEPKTDRKAGKEVYVNYAEGQKQLDVIAATHGGLLWKKRKRVRESNGHCDQ
;
A
#
# COMPACT_ATOMS: atom_id res chain seq x y z
N MET A 1 -12.17 -2.92 22.79
CA MET A 1 -11.74 -2.66 21.40
C MET A 1 -10.27 -2.98 21.31
N ILE A 2 -9.87 -3.87 20.41
CA ILE A 2 -8.45 -4.17 20.18
C ILE A 2 -7.91 -3.05 19.30
N LYS A 3 -6.85 -2.37 19.75
CA LYS A 3 -6.14 -1.37 18.94
C LYS A 3 -4.91 -2.02 18.35
N PRO A 4 -4.59 -1.80 17.07
CA PRO A 4 -3.34 -2.29 16.51
C PRO A 4 -2.17 -1.57 17.18
N GLU A 5 -1.09 -2.30 17.39
CA GLU A 5 0.22 -1.71 17.69
C GLU A 5 0.85 -1.23 16.38
N ILE A 6 1.37 -0.01 16.37
CA ILE A 6 1.96 0.60 15.19
C ILE A 6 3.44 0.82 15.47
N ILE A 7 4.28 0.17 14.67
CA ILE A 7 5.72 0.34 14.70
C ILE A 7 6.13 1.18 13.49
N CYS A 8 6.90 2.24 13.74
CA CYS A 8 7.51 3.05 12.70
C CYS A 8 8.99 2.67 12.61
N TYR A 9 9.36 2.02 11.51
CA TYR A 9 10.73 1.60 11.23
C TYR A 9 11.28 2.45 10.08
N MET A 10 12.36 3.17 10.34
CA MET A 10 12.94 4.13 9.40
C MET A 10 14.47 4.11 9.48
N MET A 11 15.11 4.41 8.36
CA MET A 11 16.54 4.69 8.28
C MET A 11 16.75 6.12 7.78
N THR A 12 17.71 6.83 8.38
CA THR A 12 18.05 8.22 8.03
C THR A 12 19.56 8.43 8.14
N SER A 13 20.08 9.39 7.39
CA SER A 13 21.43 9.89 7.60
C SER A 13 21.53 10.72 8.89
N ILE A 14 22.76 10.95 9.38
CA ILE A 14 23.01 11.71 10.62
C ILE A 14 22.51 13.17 10.51
N ASP A 15 22.48 13.72 9.30
CA ASP A 15 21.94 15.05 9.01
C ASP A 15 20.42 15.07 8.76
N GLY A 16 19.73 13.94 8.97
CA GLY A 16 18.27 13.84 8.98
C GLY A 16 17.63 13.70 7.59
N ARG A 17 18.38 13.37 6.55
CA ARG A 17 17.82 13.12 5.22
C ARG A 17 17.22 11.71 5.15
N ILE A 18 16.10 11.60 4.46
CA ILE A 18 15.38 10.34 4.23
C ILE A 18 15.06 10.31 2.72
N ASP A 19 15.82 9.51 1.98
CA ASP A 19 15.69 9.34 0.54
C ASP A 19 16.19 7.95 0.15
N CYS A 20 15.42 7.21 -0.64
CA CYS A 20 15.73 5.81 -0.96
C CYS A 20 17.10 5.64 -1.64
N ASN A 21 17.44 6.51 -2.60
CA ASN A 21 18.71 6.43 -3.34
C ASN A 21 19.90 6.75 -2.44
N MET A 22 19.73 7.68 -1.51
CA MET A 22 20.73 8.03 -0.52
C MET A 22 20.87 6.93 0.54
N THR A 23 19.76 6.46 1.13
CA THR A 23 19.79 5.44 2.19
C THR A 23 20.31 4.10 1.69
N ALA A 24 20.11 3.75 0.41
CA ALA A 24 20.68 2.58 -0.23
C ALA A 24 22.22 2.55 -0.28
N GLN A 25 22.87 3.69 -0.01
CA GLN A 25 24.33 3.81 0.05
C GLN A 25 24.87 3.84 1.48
N LEU A 26 23.99 3.83 2.49
CA LEU A 26 24.43 3.83 3.89
C LEU A 26 24.99 2.45 4.27
N PRO A 27 26.12 2.39 4.99
CA PRO A 27 26.62 1.13 5.53
C PRO A 27 25.58 0.46 6.44
N GLY A 28 25.35 -0.84 6.28
CA GLY A 28 24.37 -1.60 7.06
C GLY A 28 22.94 -1.60 6.49
N VAL A 29 22.71 -0.99 5.32
CA VAL A 29 21.41 -1.05 4.63
C VAL A 29 21.00 -2.48 4.27
N GLU A 30 21.98 -3.36 4.06
CA GLU A 30 21.78 -4.78 3.79
C GLU A 30 20.97 -5.49 4.88
N ASP A 31 21.05 -5.03 6.12
CA ASP A 31 20.33 -5.62 7.26
C ASP A 31 18.93 -5.01 7.46
N TYR A 32 18.64 -3.86 6.83
CA TYR A 32 17.43 -3.09 7.09
C TYR A 32 16.13 -3.87 6.81
N TYR A 33 16.01 -4.43 5.60
CA TYR A 33 14.83 -5.18 5.19
C TYR A 33 14.75 -6.58 5.81
N PRO A 34 15.85 -7.37 5.90
CA PRO A 34 15.83 -8.65 6.60
C PRO A 34 15.34 -8.55 8.04
N LEU A 35 15.79 -7.55 8.80
CA LEU A 35 15.31 -7.33 10.17
C LEU A 35 13.81 -6.98 10.19
N LEU A 36 13.32 -6.22 9.21
CA LEU A 36 11.89 -5.91 9.10
C LEU A 36 11.05 -7.17 8.87
N ASP A 37 11.54 -8.10 8.04
CA ASP A 37 10.87 -9.36 7.72
C ASP A 37 10.77 -10.29 8.95
N GLU A 38 11.77 -10.25 9.85
CA GLU A 38 11.77 -11.03 11.10
C GLU A 38 10.64 -10.66 12.05
N PHE A 39 10.14 -9.43 12.02
CA PHE A 39 9.03 -8.99 12.88
C PHE A 39 7.68 -9.61 12.48
N ASN A 40 7.56 -10.15 11.25
CA ASN A 40 6.36 -10.83 10.76
C ASN A 40 5.06 -10.04 11.02
N PHE A 41 5.02 -8.78 10.60
CA PHE A 41 3.86 -7.90 10.78
C PHE A 41 2.61 -8.43 10.07
N ASP A 42 1.44 -8.26 10.69
CA ASP A 42 0.14 -8.58 10.07
C ASP A 42 -0.17 -7.70 8.85
N ALA A 43 0.31 -6.45 8.88
CA ALA A 43 0.11 -5.49 7.82
C ALA A 43 1.23 -4.45 7.74
N THR A 44 1.48 -3.95 6.53
CA THR A 44 2.29 -2.75 6.30
C THR A 44 1.38 -1.55 6.02
N VAL A 45 1.86 -0.34 6.32
CA VAL A 45 1.13 0.90 6.05
C VAL A 45 2.01 1.84 5.25
N SER A 46 1.51 2.27 4.09
CA SER A 46 2.24 3.15 3.16
C SER A 46 1.40 4.33 2.70
N GLY A 47 2.06 5.45 2.40
CA GLY A 47 1.45 6.60 1.76
C GLY A 47 1.30 6.41 0.25
N ARG A 48 0.43 7.22 -0.37
CA ARG A 48 0.23 7.25 -1.83
C ARG A 48 1.54 7.32 -2.63
N HIS A 49 2.47 8.20 -2.26
CA HIS A 49 3.71 8.39 -3.03
C HIS A 49 4.62 7.17 -3.02
N THR A 50 4.79 6.52 -1.87
CA THR A 50 5.54 5.26 -1.78
C THR A 50 4.87 4.17 -2.62
N ALA A 51 3.55 4.05 -2.55
CA ALA A 51 2.82 3.10 -3.37
C ALA A 51 2.94 3.36 -4.88
N GLU A 52 3.01 4.63 -5.32
CA GLU A 52 3.26 4.99 -6.73
C GLU A 52 4.64 4.52 -7.21
N LEU A 53 5.65 4.59 -6.34
CA LEU A 53 7.03 4.24 -6.68
C LEU A 53 7.25 2.72 -6.67
N GLU A 54 6.72 2.03 -5.66
CA GLU A 54 7.12 0.65 -5.35
C GLU A 54 6.06 -0.41 -5.70
N MET A 55 4.79 -0.03 -5.90
CA MET A 55 3.68 -0.99 -5.94
C MET A 55 2.71 -0.81 -7.12
N ALA A 56 2.40 0.42 -7.50
CA ALA A 56 1.42 0.74 -8.54
C ALA A 56 2.01 0.58 -9.94
N GLU A 57 1.13 0.38 -10.92
CA GLU A 57 1.49 0.44 -12.33
C GLU A 57 1.78 1.89 -12.74
N GLN A 58 2.59 2.07 -13.79
CA GLN A 58 2.89 3.40 -14.32
C GLN A 58 1.61 4.09 -14.83
N GLY A 59 1.44 5.35 -14.44
CA GLY A 59 0.32 6.20 -14.85
C GLY A 59 -0.64 6.50 -13.71
N LYS A 60 -1.82 7.01 -14.07
CA LYS A 60 -2.90 7.31 -13.11
C LYS A 60 -4.12 6.49 -13.44
N PHE A 61 -4.88 6.13 -12.41
CA PHE A 61 -6.20 5.56 -12.60
C PHE A 61 -7.12 6.62 -13.22
N GLU A 62 -7.64 6.32 -14.41
CA GLU A 62 -8.64 7.12 -15.09
C GLU A 62 -9.99 6.39 -15.03
N PRO A 63 -11.00 6.98 -14.36
CA PRO A 63 -12.32 6.38 -14.30
C PRO A 63 -12.98 6.41 -15.69
N LYS A 64 -13.75 5.37 -16.01
CA LYS A 64 -14.51 5.32 -17.27
C LYS A 64 -15.72 6.25 -17.29
N THR A 65 -16.20 6.63 -16.11
CA THR A 65 -17.36 7.52 -15.94
C THR A 65 -17.09 8.45 -14.75
N ASP A 66 -17.65 9.66 -14.80
CA ASP A 66 -17.56 10.63 -13.70
C ASP A 66 -18.53 10.33 -12.54
N ARG A 67 -19.14 9.13 -12.55
CA ARG A 67 -20.09 8.71 -11.53
C ARG A 67 -19.35 8.44 -10.23
N LYS A 68 -19.60 9.28 -9.23
CA LYS A 68 -19.14 9.05 -7.86
C LYS A 68 -19.87 7.85 -7.25
N ALA A 69 -19.20 7.11 -6.36
CA ALA A 69 -19.78 5.97 -5.66
C ALA A 69 -21.00 6.34 -4.79
N GLY A 70 -21.09 7.60 -4.33
CA GLY A 70 -22.23 8.13 -3.55
C GLY A 70 -22.33 7.61 -2.11
N LYS A 71 -21.47 6.66 -1.73
CA LYS A 71 -21.33 6.06 -0.40
C LYS A 71 -19.92 5.53 -0.24
N GLU A 72 -19.56 5.18 0.99
CA GLU A 72 -18.34 4.42 1.26
C GLU A 72 -18.44 3.03 0.62
N VAL A 73 -17.38 2.63 -0.08
CA VAL A 73 -17.30 1.35 -0.79
C VAL A 73 -16.01 0.68 -0.37
N TYR A 74 -16.12 -0.56 0.09
CA TYR A 74 -14.99 -1.43 0.37
C TYR A 74 -14.87 -2.44 -0.76
N VAL A 75 -13.66 -2.64 -1.24
CA VAL A 75 -13.36 -3.70 -2.20
C VAL A 75 -12.24 -4.54 -1.62
N ASN A 76 -12.52 -5.82 -1.40
CA ASN A 76 -11.52 -6.75 -0.87
C ASN A 76 -10.67 -7.31 -2.01
N TYR A 77 -9.41 -6.88 -2.10
CA TYR A 77 -8.43 -7.42 -3.05
C TYR A 77 -7.46 -8.43 -2.40
N ALA A 78 -7.62 -8.72 -1.12
CA ALA A 78 -6.68 -9.44 -0.27
C ALA A 78 -7.27 -10.69 0.39
N GLU A 79 -8.36 -11.23 -0.14
CA GLU A 79 -8.97 -12.45 0.38
C GLU A 79 -7.96 -13.62 0.39
N GLY A 80 -7.79 -14.25 1.55
CA GLY A 80 -6.85 -15.35 1.76
C GLY A 80 -5.37 -14.95 1.86
N GLN A 81 -5.03 -13.66 1.88
CA GLN A 81 -3.65 -13.22 2.12
C GLN A 81 -3.32 -13.26 3.62
N LYS A 82 -2.09 -13.70 3.95
CA LYS A 82 -1.59 -13.70 5.34
C LYS A 82 -1.13 -12.32 5.81
N GLN A 83 -0.73 -11.45 4.89
CA GLN A 83 -0.21 -10.12 5.17
C GLN A 83 -0.90 -9.10 4.25
N LEU A 84 -1.23 -7.94 4.80
CA LEU A 84 -1.96 -6.88 4.09
C LEU A 84 -1.07 -5.66 3.86
N ASP A 85 -1.18 -5.05 2.68
CA ASP A 85 -0.64 -3.72 2.41
C ASP A 85 -1.76 -2.69 2.50
N VAL A 86 -1.67 -1.77 3.46
CA VAL A 86 -2.64 -0.70 3.67
C VAL A 86 -2.10 0.60 3.07
N ILE A 87 -2.74 1.09 2.02
CA ILE A 87 -2.31 2.31 1.33
C ILE A 87 -3.27 3.46 1.59
N ALA A 88 -2.75 4.56 2.14
CA ALA A 88 -3.50 5.80 2.30
C ALA A 88 -3.46 6.64 1.01
N ALA A 89 -4.55 6.65 0.24
CA ALA A 89 -4.67 7.38 -1.02
C ALA A 89 -6.04 8.06 -1.18
N THR A 90 -6.15 9.32 -0.76
CA THR A 90 -7.42 10.09 -0.67
C THR A 90 -8.20 10.20 -1.98
N HIS A 91 -7.52 10.29 -3.12
CA HIS A 91 -8.16 10.56 -4.43
C HIS A 91 -8.28 9.31 -5.31
N GLY A 92 -7.85 8.14 -4.85
CA GLY A 92 -7.96 6.89 -5.60
C GLY A 92 -7.22 6.87 -6.95
N GLY A 93 -6.20 7.72 -7.13
CA GLY A 93 -5.49 7.88 -8.41
C GLY A 93 -4.46 6.78 -8.74
N LEU A 94 -4.26 5.82 -7.84
CA LEU A 94 -3.28 4.74 -8.02
C LEU A 94 -3.80 3.71 -9.04
N LEU A 95 -2.99 3.42 -10.05
CA LEU A 95 -3.31 2.40 -11.03
C LEU A 95 -2.81 1.04 -10.54
N TRP A 96 -3.72 0.12 -10.26
CA TRP A 96 -3.37 -1.23 -9.80
C TRP A 96 -3.44 -2.25 -10.94
N LYS A 97 -2.53 -3.22 -10.93
CA LYS A 97 -2.59 -4.36 -11.85
C LYS A 97 -3.91 -5.10 -11.66
N LYS A 98 -4.65 -5.32 -12.75
CA LYS A 98 -5.94 -6.02 -12.71
C LYS A 98 -5.75 -7.44 -12.15
N ARG A 99 -6.16 -7.66 -10.90
CA ARG A 99 -6.41 -9.01 -10.38
C ARG A 99 -7.80 -9.47 -10.79
N LYS A 100 -7.98 -10.77 -11.06
CA LYS A 100 -9.31 -11.36 -11.31
C LYS A 100 -10.17 -11.07 -10.07
N ARG A 101 -11.26 -10.31 -10.24
CA ARG A 101 -12.27 -10.12 -9.18
C ARG A 101 -12.87 -11.50 -8.85
N VAL A 102 -12.73 -11.94 -7.61
CA VAL A 102 -13.62 -12.97 -7.08
C VAL A 102 -14.97 -12.28 -6.90
N ARG A 103 -15.98 -12.73 -7.65
CA ARG A 103 -17.35 -12.22 -7.51
C ARG A 103 -17.90 -12.75 -6.19
N GLU A 104 -18.11 -11.88 -5.22
CA GLU A 104 -19.11 -12.16 -4.19
C GLU A 104 -20.49 -12.10 -4.85
N SER A 105 -21.16 -13.25 -4.89
CA SER A 105 -22.58 -13.32 -5.18
C SER A 105 -23.34 -12.63 -4.04
N ASN A 106 -23.65 -11.35 -4.22
CA ASN A 106 -24.98 -10.75 -4.00
C ASN A 106 -24.84 -9.24 -3.93
N GLY A 107 -25.22 -8.56 -5.00
CA GLY A 107 -25.28 -7.10 -5.03
C GLY A 107 -24.85 -6.55 -6.37
N HIS A 108 -25.78 -6.58 -7.31
CA HIS A 108 -25.68 -5.94 -8.62
C HIS A 108 -25.15 -4.51 -8.51
N CYS A 109 -23.96 -4.26 -9.05
CA CYS A 109 -23.53 -2.94 -9.45
C CYS A 109 -22.81 -3.07 -10.78
N ASP A 110 -23.58 -2.89 -11.85
CA ASP A 110 -23.09 -2.86 -13.21
C ASP A 110 -22.16 -1.66 -13.45
N GLN A 111 -21.02 -2.02 -14.05
CA GLN A 111 -20.09 -1.28 -14.92
C GLN A 111 -19.40 -0.01 -14.42
#